data_AF-A0A1G8RRJ1-F1
#
_entry.id   AF-A0A1G8RRJ1-F1
#
_cell.length_a   1.000
_cell.length_b   1.000
_cell.length_c   1.000
_cell.angle_alpha   90.00
_cell.angle_beta   90.00
_cell.angle_gamma   90.00
#
_symmetry.space_group_name_H-M   'P 1'
#
loop_
_entity.id
_entity.type
_entity.pdbx_description
1 polymer ?
#
loop_
_entity_poly.entity_id
_entity_poly.type
_entity_poly.pdbx_seq_one_letter_code
_entity_poly.pdbx_strand_id
1 'polypeptide(L)'
;MTTSIPMILSWSIKMSRKRLDLANKRYGKLKVVKQSDAVDGRTTWLCDCDCGNQVIVKGVYLTTGETKSCGCLKGDQEQENLRQQYDNKRVDGVVKPLFKDKEPRKDSTTGFRGVTKYYTRSSNELRYKAWITVKGKRYFKYGFKTPDDAYYNGRLYLENKHLPKGGNQK
;
A
#
# COMPACT_ATOMS: atom_id res chain seq x y z
N MET A 1 17.98 81.90 28.56
CA MET A 1 17.58 81.74 27.15
C MET A 1 17.22 80.27 26.95
N THR A 2 15.94 80.05 26.68
CA THR A 2 15.29 78.76 26.47
C THR A 2 15.72 78.13 25.15
N THR A 3 16.20 76.90 25.14
CA THR A 3 16.24 76.09 23.92
C THR A 3 15.50 74.77 24.15
N SER A 4 14.31 74.76 23.58
CA SER A 4 13.38 73.65 23.47
C SER A 4 14.02 72.45 22.76
N ILE A 5 13.94 71.27 23.38
CA ILE A 5 14.28 69.99 22.78
C ILE A 5 13.03 69.50 22.04
N PRO A 6 13.04 69.32 20.71
CA PRO A 6 11.87 68.82 20.01
C PRO A 6 11.69 67.33 20.29
N MET A 7 10.48 67.01 20.70
CA MET A 7 9.92 65.69 20.91
C MET A 7 10.09 64.84 19.64
N ILE A 8 10.95 63.82 19.70
CA ILE A 8 11.13 62.85 18.62
C ILE A 8 9.80 62.10 18.46
N LEU A 9 9.10 62.37 17.37
CA LEU A 9 7.90 61.67 16.95
C LEU A 9 8.22 60.16 16.84
N SER A 10 7.65 59.38 17.76
CA SER A 10 7.58 57.93 17.67
C SER A 10 6.77 57.55 16.43
N TRP A 11 7.47 57.22 15.35
CA TRP A 11 6.87 56.67 14.13
C TRP A 11 6.52 55.21 14.40
N SER A 12 5.33 54.96 14.96
CA SER A 12 4.75 53.61 14.97
C SER A 12 4.37 53.25 13.53
N ILE A 13 5.28 52.62 12.80
CA ILE A 13 4.96 51.92 11.54
C ILE A 13 3.99 50.79 11.91
N LYS A 14 2.69 51.03 11.78
CA LYS A 14 1.70 49.97 11.74
C LYS A 14 1.96 49.17 10.46
N MET A 15 2.82 48.16 10.56
CA MET A 15 2.95 47.11 9.55
C MET A 15 1.60 46.40 9.46
N SER A 16 0.72 46.85 8.56
CA SER A 16 -0.47 46.10 8.24
C SER A 16 0.00 44.78 7.63
N ARG A 17 -0.27 43.65 8.31
CA ARG A 17 -0.05 42.34 7.71
C ARG A 17 -0.95 42.28 6.48
N LYS A 18 -0.38 42.49 5.31
CA LYS A 18 -1.06 42.30 4.03
C LYS A 18 -1.64 40.88 4.05
N ARG A 19 -2.96 40.77 4.10
CA ARG A 19 -3.66 39.49 4.15
C ARG A 19 -3.23 38.72 2.90
N LEU A 20 -2.54 37.59 3.10
CA LEU A 20 -1.93 36.84 2.01
C LEU A 20 -3.05 36.19 1.21
N ASP A 21 -3.39 36.75 0.05
CA ASP A 21 -4.41 36.16 -0.82
C ASP A 21 -3.80 35.00 -1.63
N LEU A 22 -4.37 33.82 -1.41
CA LEU A 22 -3.97 32.58 -2.06
C LEU A 22 -5.00 32.08 -3.07
N ALA A 23 -6.11 32.81 -3.29
CA ALA A 23 -7.15 32.41 -4.22
C ALA A 23 -6.58 32.13 -5.63
N ASN A 24 -7.11 31.08 -6.27
CA ASN A 24 -6.72 30.62 -7.60
C ASN A 24 -5.25 30.17 -7.77
N LYS A 25 -4.45 30.13 -6.70
CA LYS A 25 -3.08 29.59 -6.74
C LYS A 25 -3.08 28.07 -6.60
N ARG A 26 -2.04 27.45 -7.14
CA ARG A 26 -1.82 26.00 -7.09
C ARG A 26 -0.61 25.66 -6.22
N TYR A 27 -0.75 24.62 -5.40
CA TYR A 27 0.29 24.06 -4.53
C TYR A 27 0.31 22.54 -4.69
N GLY A 28 1.24 22.03 -5.49
CA GLY A 28 1.26 20.62 -5.87
C GLY A 28 -0.03 20.23 -6.61
N LYS A 29 -0.78 19.27 -6.06
CA LYS A 29 -2.08 18.80 -6.56
C LYS A 29 -3.27 19.65 -6.07
N LEU A 30 -3.05 20.66 -5.23
CA LEU A 30 -4.12 21.48 -4.65
C LEU A 30 -4.29 22.80 -5.41
N LYS A 31 -5.51 23.09 -5.85
CA LYS A 31 -5.93 24.39 -6.38
C LYS A 31 -6.76 25.10 -5.31
N VAL A 32 -6.34 26.29 -4.90
CA VAL A 32 -7.05 27.09 -3.89
C VAL A 32 -8.30 27.70 -4.52
N VAL A 33 -9.46 27.39 -3.92
CA VAL A 33 -10.77 27.87 -4.37
C VAL A 33 -11.13 29.18 -3.68
N LYS A 34 -11.16 29.17 -2.34
CA LYS A 34 -11.57 30.32 -1.53
C LYS A 34 -11.02 30.24 -0.11
N GLN A 35 -11.01 31.38 0.57
CA GLN A 35 -10.75 31.42 2.01
C GLN A 35 -11.90 30.72 2.76
N SER A 36 -11.55 29.96 3.80
CA SER A 36 -12.48 29.29 4.71
C SER A 36 -12.33 29.85 6.13
N ASP A 37 -13.09 29.31 7.08
CA ASP A 37 -13.10 29.76 8.47
C ASP A 37 -11.72 29.64 9.11
N ALA A 38 -11.39 30.62 9.94
CA ALA A 38 -10.11 30.57 10.65
C ALA A 38 -10.15 29.43 11.68
N VAL A 39 -9.13 28.57 11.64
CA VAL A 39 -8.96 27.47 12.60
C VAL A 39 -7.71 27.76 13.41
N ASP A 40 -7.83 27.73 14.74
CA ASP A 40 -6.76 28.10 15.69
C ASP A 40 -6.16 29.49 15.43
N GLY A 41 -7.01 30.47 15.09
CA GLY A 41 -6.58 31.83 14.77
C GLY A 41 -5.77 31.97 13.47
N ARG A 42 -5.72 30.92 12.63
CA ARG A 42 -5.01 30.92 11.35
C ARG A 42 -5.97 30.88 10.17
N THR A 43 -5.67 31.65 9.13
CA THR A 43 -6.43 31.62 7.87
C THR A 43 -6.30 30.25 7.19
N THR A 44 -7.45 29.65 6.88
CA THR A 44 -7.52 28.40 6.13
C THR A 44 -8.12 28.64 4.75
N TRP A 45 -7.88 27.70 3.85
CA TRP A 45 -8.25 27.77 2.45
C TRP A 45 -8.88 26.45 2.02
N LEU A 46 -10.06 26.54 1.40
CA LEU A 46 -10.66 25.40 0.71
C LEU A 46 -9.91 25.18 -0.60
N CYS A 47 -9.42 23.96 -0.79
CA CYS A 47 -8.66 23.56 -1.96
C CYS A 47 -9.31 22.37 -2.66
N ASP A 48 -9.39 22.43 -3.98
CA ASP A 48 -9.70 21.28 -4.83
C ASP A 48 -8.40 20.51 -5.11
N CYS A 49 -8.43 19.20 -4.91
CA CYS A 49 -7.31 18.31 -5.25
C CYS A 49 -7.52 17.69 -6.63
N ASP A 50 -6.43 17.45 -7.36
CA ASP A 50 -6.46 16.76 -8.66
C ASP A 50 -7.09 15.36 -8.63
N CYS A 51 -7.14 14.73 -7.45
CA CYS A 51 -7.82 13.45 -7.30
C CYS A 51 -9.35 13.57 -7.16
N GLY A 52 -9.91 14.79 -7.24
CA GLY A 52 -11.35 15.08 -7.15
C GLY A 52 -11.86 15.37 -5.73
N ASN A 53 -11.02 15.25 -4.70
CA ASN A 53 -11.41 15.54 -3.32
C ASN A 53 -11.15 17.00 -2.95
N GLN A 54 -11.88 17.51 -1.97
CA GLN A 54 -11.64 18.82 -1.35
C GLN A 54 -10.96 18.69 0.00
N VAL A 55 -10.14 19.67 0.35
CA VAL A 55 -9.47 19.74 1.65
C VAL A 55 -9.35 21.19 2.12
N ILE A 56 -9.51 21.40 3.43
CA ILE A 56 -9.26 22.70 4.07
C ILE A 56 -7.83 22.69 4.61
N VAL A 57 -7.02 23.64 4.18
CA VAL A 57 -5.58 23.71 4.52
C VAL A 57 -5.23 25.08 5.08
N LYS A 58 -4.41 25.11 6.13
CA LYS A 58 -3.85 26.36 6.67
C LYS A 58 -2.94 27.00 5.62
N GLY A 59 -3.09 28.30 5.39
CA GLY A 59 -2.34 29.01 4.35
C GLY A 59 -0.81 28.85 4.47
N VAL A 60 -0.31 28.76 5.71
CA VAL A 60 1.10 28.51 6.00
C VAL A 60 1.57 27.20 5.36
N TYR A 61 0.84 26.11 5.50
CA TYR A 61 1.23 24.80 4.97
C TYR A 61 1.16 24.69 3.45
N LEU A 62 0.34 25.54 2.81
CA LEU A 62 0.38 25.70 1.35
C LEU A 62 1.66 26.41 0.93
N THR A 63 1.99 27.54 1.59
CA THR A 63 3.17 28.35 1.24
C THR A 63 4.51 27.72 1.58
N THR A 64 4.61 26.97 2.69
CA THR A 64 5.83 26.22 3.05
C THR A 64 5.98 24.95 2.23
N GLY A 65 4.92 24.53 1.52
CA GLY A 65 4.90 23.31 0.73
C GLY A 65 4.76 22.03 1.56
N GLU A 66 4.41 22.13 2.85
CA GLU A 66 4.11 20.96 3.69
C GLU A 66 2.87 20.19 3.20
N THR A 67 1.85 20.91 2.72
CA THR A 67 0.64 20.30 2.17
C THR A 67 0.57 20.49 0.66
N LYS A 68 0.79 19.40 -0.08
CA LYS A 68 0.80 19.37 -1.56
C LYS A 68 -0.36 18.57 -2.17
N SER A 69 -1.19 17.94 -1.34
CA SER A 69 -2.34 17.12 -1.75
C SER A 69 -3.31 16.97 -0.59
N CYS A 70 -4.52 16.46 -0.84
CA CYS A 70 -5.47 16.09 0.22
C CYS A 70 -5.10 14.80 0.98
N GLY A 71 -3.85 14.32 0.85
CA GLY A 71 -3.38 13.02 1.38
C GLY A 71 -3.23 11.93 0.32
N CYS A 72 -3.81 12.11 -0.88
CA CYS A 72 -3.77 11.10 -1.95
C CYS A 72 -2.34 10.76 -2.40
N LEU A 73 -1.41 11.72 -2.41
CA LEU A 73 -0.02 11.48 -2.80
C LEU A 73 0.68 10.48 -1.87
N LYS A 74 0.42 10.58 -0.56
CA LYS A 74 0.93 9.62 0.43
C LYS A 74 0.29 8.25 0.24
N GLY A 75 -1.02 8.21 -0.03
CA GLY A 75 -1.74 6.97 -0.33
C GLY A 75 -1.18 6.25 -1.55
N ASP A 76 -0.98 6.97 -2.65
CA ASP A 76 -0.40 6.43 -3.89
C ASP A 76 1.00 5.83 -3.64
N GLN A 77 1.85 6.58 -2.91
CA GLN A 77 3.21 6.13 -2.56
C GLN A 77 3.19 4.89 -1.65
N GLU A 78 2.29 4.84 -0.68
CA GLU A 78 2.15 3.69 0.21
C GLU A 78 1.70 2.44 -0.56
N GLN A 79 0.76 2.58 -1.49
CA GLN A 79 0.35 1.49 -2.37
C GLN A 79 1.50 0.98 -3.23
N GLU A 80 2.31 1.87 -3.79
CA GLU A 80 3.49 1.50 -4.56
C GLU A 80 4.53 0.77 -3.70
N ASN A 81 4.82 1.30 -2.52
CA ASN A 81 5.75 0.66 -1.58
C ASN A 81 5.27 -0.75 -1.19
N LEU A 82 3.97 -0.94 -0.95
CA LEU A 82 3.39 -2.25 -0.67
C LEU A 82 3.57 -3.20 -1.86
N ARG A 83 3.29 -2.75 -3.09
CA ARG A 83 3.49 -3.56 -4.30
C ARG A 83 4.94 -4.01 -4.43
N GLN A 84 5.89 -3.10 -4.27
CA GLN A 84 7.31 -3.42 -4.32
C GLN A 84 7.71 -4.42 -3.22
N GLN A 85 7.22 -4.25 -1.99
CA GLN A 85 7.46 -5.22 -0.92
C GLN A 85 6.91 -6.62 -1.24
N TYR A 86 5.76 -6.71 -1.91
CA TYR A 86 5.21 -8.00 -2.37
C TYR A 86 6.02 -8.59 -3.52
N ASP A 87 6.47 -7.76 -4.47
CA ASP A 87 7.25 -8.20 -5.62
C ASP A 87 8.67 -8.64 -5.23
N ASN A 88 9.31 -7.96 -4.28
CA ASN A 88 10.63 -8.34 -3.76
C ASN A 88 10.64 -9.72 -3.08
N LYS A 89 9.48 -10.22 -2.64
CA LYS A 89 9.34 -11.57 -2.08
C LYS A 89 9.17 -12.66 -3.15
N ARG A 90 9.02 -12.26 -4.42
CA ARG A 90 8.92 -13.19 -5.55
C ARG A 90 10.30 -13.59 -6.01
N VAL A 91 10.42 -14.85 -6.36
CA VAL A 91 11.60 -15.43 -6.99
C VAL A 91 11.16 -15.95 -8.33
N ASP A 92 11.72 -15.42 -9.41
CA ASP A 92 11.31 -15.78 -10.78
C ASP A 92 9.77 -15.77 -10.93
N GLY A 93 9.11 -14.70 -10.46
CA GLY A 93 7.65 -14.57 -10.51
C GLY A 93 6.85 -15.51 -9.59
N VAL A 94 7.51 -16.26 -8.70
CA VAL A 94 6.87 -17.19 -7.75
C VAL A 94 7.00 -16.67 -6.32
N VAL A 95 5.88 -16.52 -5.61
CA VAL A 95 5.86 -16.13 -4.20
C VAL A 95 6.25 -17.32 -3.33
N LYS A 96 7.55 -17.56 -3.13
CA LYS A 96 8.07 -18.69 -2.33
C LYS A 96 7.56 -18.77 -0.89
N PRO A 97 7.32 -17.65 -0.17
CA PRO A 97 6.73 -17.72 1.17
C PRO A 97 5.40 -18.48 1.22
N LEU A 98 4.65 -18.54 0.10
CA LEU A 98 3.43 -19.34 0.04
C LEU A 98 3.68 -20.84 0.06
N PHE A 99 4.90 -21.38 0.01
CA PHE A 99 5.13 -22.83 -0.05
C PHE A 99 5.70 -23.44 1.25
N LYS A 100 5.89 -22.65 2.31
CA LYS A 100 6.56 -23.14 3.53
C LYS A 100 5.74 -24.12 4.37
N ASP A 101 4.43 -23.94 4.44
CA ASP A 101 3.61 -24.63 5.46
C ASP A 101 2.87 -25.85 4.91
N LYS A 102 2.86 -26.92 5.71
CA LYS A 102 2.06 -28.13 5.48
C LYS A 102 0.58 -27.90 5.76
N GLU A 103 0.27 -26.89 6.58
CA GLU A 103 -1.06 -26.63 7.11
C GLU A 103 -2.04 -26.28 5.99
N PRO A 104 -3.14 -27.03 5.87
CA PRO A 104 -4.14 -26.77 4.86
C PRO A 104 -5.00 -25.57 5.19
N ARG A 105 -5.79 -25.15 4.21
CA ARG A 105 -6.91 -24.24 4.45
C ARG A 105 -7.94 -24.92 5.38
N LYS A 106 -8.70 -24.10 6.12
CA LYS A 106 -9.74 -24.54 7.07
C LYS A 106 -10.80 -25.47 6.50
N ASP A 107 -11.06 -25.40 5.19
CA ASP A 107 -12.04 -26.20 4.46
C ASP A 107 -11.50 -27.56 3.99
N SER A 108 -10.21 -27.84 4.19
CA SER A 108 -9.59 -29.08 3.76
C SER A 108 -9.76 -30.19 4.80
N THR A 109 -10.21 -31.35 4.37
CA THR A 109 -10.39 -32.52 5.23
C THR A 109 -9.18 -33.47 5.23
N THR A 110 -8.09 -33.14 4.53
CA THR A 110 -6.95 -34.06 4.33
C THR A 110 -5.80 -33.85 5.30
N GLY A 111 -5.80 -32.75 6.06
CA GLY A 111 -4.68 -32.39 6.96
C GLY A 111 -3.43 -31.87 6.26
N PHE A 112 -3.39 -31.88 4.91
CA PHE A 112 -2.25 -31.43 4.13
C PHE A 112 -2.65 -30.43 3.07
N ARG A 113 -1.95 -29.30 3.03
CA ARG A 113 -2.15 -28.30 2.00
C ARG A 113 -1.85 -28.88 0.62
N GLY A 114 -2.65 -28.50 -0.38
CA GLY A 114 -2.47 -28.97 -1.76
C GLY A 114 -2.74 -30.47 -1.94
N VAL A 115 -3.40 -31.14 -0.99
CA VAL A 115 -3.80 -32.54 -1.09
C VAL A 115 -5.32 -32.65 -1.04
N THR A 116 -5.90 -33.44 -1.94
CA THR A 116 -7.35 -33.63 -2.04
C THR A 116 -7.68 -35.09 -2.34
N LYS A 117 -8.76 -35.61 -1.74
CA LYS A 117 -9.29 -36.95 -2.04
C LYS A 117 -10.09 -36.98 -3.35
N TYR A 118 -10.11 -38.11 -4.03
CA TYR A 118 -10.98 -38.40 -5.18
C TYR A 118 -11.27 -39.90 -5.24
N TYR A 119 -12.34 -40.28 -5.93
CA TYR A 119 -12.67 -41.68 -6.17
C TYR A 119 -12.33 -42.04 -7.61
N THR A 120 -11.70 -43.19 -7.81
CA THR A 120 -11.39 -43.66 -9.16
C THR A 120 -12.67 -43.99 -9.93
N ARG A 121 -12.75 -43.59 -11.20
CA ARG A 121 -13.95 -43.82 -12.02
C ARG A 121 -14.30 -45.30 -12.21
N SER A 122 -13.30 -46.18 -12.27
CA SER A 122 -13.51 -47.61 -12.58
C SER A 122 -13.87 -48.44 -11.36
N SER A 123 -13.10 -48.35 -10.27
CA SER A 123 -13.26 -49.21 -9.09
C SER A 123 -13.92 -48.51 -7.89
N ASN A 124 -14.29 -47.22 -8.03
CA ASN A 124 -14.77 -46.37 -6.95
C ASN A 124 -13.86 -46.36 -5.70
N GLU A 125 -12.56 -46.59 -5.89
CA GLU A 125 -11.58 -46.65 -4.83
C GLU A 125 -11.19 -45.23 -4.39
N LEU A 126 -11.13 -45.01 -3.06
CA LEU A 126 -10.63 -43.76 -2.48
C LEU A 126 -9.14 -43.59 -2.77
N ARG A 127 -8.77 -42.49 -3.41
CA ARG A 127 -7.40 -42.10 -3.72
C ARG A 127 -7.18 -40.63 -3.37
N TYR A 128 -5.91 -40.24 -3.31
CA TYR A 128 -5.48 -38.88 -3.04
C TYR A 128 -4.65 -38.35 -4.21
N LYS A 129 -4.76 -37.04 -4.44
CA LYS A 129 -3.93 -36.31 -5.39
C LYS A 129 -3.31 -35.09 -4.72
N ALA A 130 -2.09 -34.80 -5.12
CA ALA A 130 -1.40 -33.57 -4.78
C ALA A 130 -1.46 -32.58 -5.93
N TRP A 131 -1.42 -31.29 -5.60
CA TRP A 131 -1.37 -30.23 -6.59
C TRP A 131 -0.64 -29.00 -6.08
N ILE A 132 -0.04 -28.26 -7.01
CA ILE A 132 0.52 -26.93 -6.79
C ILE A 132 0.16 -26.02 -7.96
N THR A 133 0.17 -24.71 -7.74
CA THR A 133 0.04 -23.71 -8.80
C THR A 133 1.31 -22.89 -8.86
N VAL A 134 1.95 -22.84 -10.03
CA VAL A 134 3.18 -22.08 -10.26
C VAL A 134 2.99 -21.26 -11.54
N LYS A 135 3.22 -19.94 -11.47
CA LYS A 135 3.07 -19.02 -12.61
C LYS A 135 1.72 -19.17 -13.35
N GLY A 136 0.62 -19.30 -12.61
CA GLY A 136 -0.73 -19.47 -13.18
C GLY A 136 -1.05 -20.88 -13.72
N LYS A 137 -0.07 -21.79 -13.81
CA LYS A 137 -0.28 -23.16 -14.27
C LYS A 137 -0.41 -24.11 -13.09
N ARG A 138 -1.43 -24.99 -13.13
CA ARG A 138 -1.68 -26.00 -12.09
C ARG A 138 -1.06 -27.34 -12.47
N TYR A 139 -0.28 -27.90 -11.55
CA TYR A 139 0.39 -29.19 -11.70
C TYR A 139 -0.21 -30.18 -10.70
N PHE A 140 -0.28 -31.44 -11.10
CA PHE A 140 -0.92 -32.49 -10.31
C PHE A 140 -0.08 -33.76 -10.28
N LYS A 141 -0.24 -34.53 -9.22
CA LYS A 141 0.20 -35.93 -9.14
C LYS A 141 -0.89 -36.75 -8.45
N TYR A 142 -1.24 -37.90 -9.03
CA TYR A 142 -2.41 -38.71 -8.66
C TYR A 142 -2.00 -40.10 -8.17
N GLY A 143 -2.96 -40.86 -7.64
CA GLY A 143 -2.83 -42.31 -7.40
C GLY A 143 -2.48 -42.74 -5.98
N PHE A 144 -2.31 -41.80 -5.05
CA PHE A 144 -1.88 -42.10 -3.69
C PHE A 144 -2.98 -42.75 -2.85
N LYS A 145 -2.62 -43.66 -1.95
CA LYS A 145 -3.56 -44.36 -1.06
C LYS A 145 -3.86 -43.60 0.22
N THR A 146 -2.90 -42.80 0.70
CA THR A 146 -3.03 -42.03 1.93
C THR A 146 -2.76 -40.53 1.67
N PRO A 147 -3.29 -39.63 2.51
CA PRO A 147 -3.05 -38.21 2.36
C PRO A 147 -1.58 -37.83 2.62
N ASP A 148 -0.90 -38.50 3.56
CA ASP A 148 0.54 -38.35 3.82
C ASP A 148 1.40 -38.68 2.60
N ASP A 149 1.13 -39.83 1.97
CA ASP A 149 1.83 -40.28 0.76
C ASP A 149 1.65 -39.26 -0.38
N ALA A 150 0.43 -38.73 -0.55
CA ALA A 150 0.18 -37.65 -1.49
C ALA A 150 0.97 -36.38 -1.15
N TYR A 151 1.13 -36.03 0.12
CA TYR A 151 1.92 -34.86 0.49
C TYR A 151 3.42 -35.06 0.21
N TYR A 152 4.03 -36.08 0.80
CA TYR A 152 5.49 -36.28 0.73
C TYR A 152 5.95 -36.73 -0.67
N ASN A 153 5.24 -37.67 -1.31
CA ASN A 153 5.63 -38.21 -2.61
C ASN A 153 4.94 -37.52 -3.81
N GLY A 154 3.89 -36.76 -3.54
CA GLY A 154 3.15 -35.97 -4.51
C GLY A 154 3.53 -34.50 -4.49
N ARG A 155 3.17 -33.80 -3.41
CA ARG A 155 3.29 -32.35 -3.34
C ARG A 155 4.75 -31.89 -3.28
N LEU A 156 5.56 -32.43 -2.36
CA LEU A 156 6.97 -32.02 -2.25
C LEU A 156 7.77 -32.36 -3.52
N TYR A 157 7.40 -33.45 -4.21
CA TYR A 157 7.93 -33.75 -5.53
C TYR A 157 7.62 -32.65 -6.55
N LEU A 158 6.35 -32.21 -6.63
CA LEU A 158 5.95 -31.13 -7.53
C LEU A 158 6.67 -29.82 -7.19
N GLU A 159 6.84 -29.52 -5.89
CA GLU A 159 7.56 -28.33 -5.43
C GLU A 159 9.02 -28.34 -5.88
N ASN A 160 9.74 -29.43 -5.65
CA ASN A 160 11.14 -29.57 -6.10
C ASN A 160 11.27 -29.48 -7.64
N LYS A 161 10.28 -30.00 -8.37
CA LYS A 161 10.29 -30.01 -9.84
C LYS A 161 9.97 -28.67 -10.47
N HIS A 162 9.03 -27.91 -9.91
CA HIS A 162 8.46 -26.73 -10.56
C HIS A 162 8.78 -25.40 -9.88
N LEU A 163 9.24 -25.40 -8.61
CA LEU A 163 9.65 -24.15 -7.96
C LEU A 163 11.06 -23.74 -8.39
N PRO A 164 11.32 -22.42 -8.49
CA PRO A 164 12.64 -21.92 -8.82
C PRO A 164 13.66 -22.27 -7.72
N LYS A 165 14.74 -22.91 -8.16
CA LYS A 165 15.89 -23.31 -7.34
C LYS A 165 16.88 -22.14 -7.24
N GLY A 166 16.65 -21.24 -6.29
CA GLY A 166 17.52 -20.10 -6.01
C GLY A 166 16.71 -18.88 -5.61
N GLY A 167 17.13 -18.15 -4.57
CA GLY A 167 16.39 -17.01 -4.02
C GLY A 167 16.87 -16.65 -2.62
N ASN A 168 18.19 -16.47 -2.50
CA ASN A 168 18.88 -15.63 -1.53
C ASN A 168 20.30 -15.45 -2.04
N GLN A 169 20.49 -14.46 -2.90
CA GLN A 169 21.77 -13.77 -3.09
C GLN A 169 21.49 -12.29 -3.35
N LYS A 170 21.06 -11.60 -2.30
CA LYS A 170 21.64 -10.35 -1.78
C LYS A 170 20.75 -9.83 -0.67
#